data_AF-A0A3D5CSH0-F1
#
_entry.id   AF-A0A3D5CSH0-F1
#
_cell.length_a   1.000
_cell.length_b   1.000
_cell.length_c   1.000
_cell.angle_alpha   90.00
_cell.angle_beta   90.00
_cell.angle_gamma   90.00
#
_symmetry.space_group_name_H-M   'P 1'
#
loop_
_entity.id
_entity.type
_entity.pdbx_description
1 polymer ?
#
loop_
_entity_poly.entity_id
_entity_poly.type
_entity_poly.pdbx_seq_one_letter_code
_entity_poly.pdbx_strand_id
1 'polypeptide(L)'
;MKFVEQDFAYYERTIKRMYQSYYWKRILILAFVLVIVLAYTGIFQEHLLYNVLLMIIIAGGGIYLYLQKQKFPEVYQKYLEINQPEAKIVKIQEAEYSYNDLEDKSVRINKTGMRNLPSRNKQYTLMVGFSKSFFPREPLQIVYYDMLELTYEEKFRLKRNGYHSMPRFLRRFTFSNLKESIGNMGRFIVGNIFLLVILFRVIRYLWSFIQLLF
;
A
#
# COMPACT_ATOMS: atom_id res chain seq x y z
N MET A 1 -32.68 -4.86 0.90
CA MET A 1 -32.22 -5.89 -0.07
C MET A 1 -30.83 -6.37 0.33
N LYS A 2 -30.59 -7.68 0.45
CA LYS A 2 -29.30 -8.28 0.86
C LYS A 2 -28.21 -8.26 -0.24
N PHE A 3 -28.05 -7.14 -0.95
CA PHE A 3 -27.08 -7.07 -2.06
C PHE A 3 -25.63 -7.07 -1.55
N VAL A 4 -25.39 -6.49 -0.36
CA VAL A 4 -24.06 -6.46 0.26
C VAL A 4 -23.52 -7.86 0.52
N GLU A 5 -24.32 -8.72 1.16
CA GLU A 5 -23.94 -10.11 1.45
C GLU A 5 -23.61 -10.88 0.17
N GLN A 6 -24.39 -10.66 -0.89
CA GLN A 6 -24.22 -11.33 -2.18
C GLN A 6 -22.99 -10.82 -2.93
N ASP A 7 -22.74 -9.51 -2.94
CA ASP A 7 -21.56 -8.91 -3.55
C ASP A 7 -20.29 -9.40 -2.85
N PHE A 8 -20.28 -9.36 -1.51
CA PHE A 8 -19.15 -9.84 -0.73
C PHE A 8 -18.90 -11.32 -1.05
N ALA A 9 -19.89 -12.19 -0.91
CA ALA A 9 -19.73 -13.62 -1.19
C ALA A 9 -19.23 -13.89 -2.63
N TYR A 10 -19.75 -13.16 -3.62
CA TYR A 10 -19.33 -13.30 -5.01
C TYR A 10 -17.88 -12.86 -5.24
N TYR A 11 -17.45 -11.77 -4.61
CA TYR A 11 -16.13 -11.17 -4.83
C TYR A 11 -15.04 -11.62 -3.85
N GLU A 12 -15.36 -12.45 -2.84
CA GLU A 12 -14.42 -12.90 -1.80
C GLU A 12 -13.09 -13.41 -2.40
N ARG A 13 -13.16 -14.30 -3.38
CA ARG A 13 -11.97 -14.88 -4.04
C ARG A 13 -11.09 -13.81 -4.70
N THR A 14 -11.72 -12.82 -5.32
CA THR A 14 -11.02 -11.72 -6.01
C THR A 14 -10.31 -10.82 -4.98
N ILE A 15 -11.03 -10.44 -3.92
CA ILE A 15 -10.51 -9.59 -2.86
C ILE A 15 -9.38 -10.31 -2.10
N LYS A 16 -9.54 -11.61 -1.82
CA LYS A 16 -8.51 -12.47 -1.22
C LYS A 16 -7.23 -12.50 -2.05
N ARG A 17 -7.34 -12.70 -3.36
CA ARG A 17 -6.18 -12.69 -4.27
C ARG A 17 -5.49 -11.34 -4.29
N MET A 18 -6.24 -10.25 -4.31
CA MET A 18 -5.67 -8.90 -4.22
C MET A 18 -4.88 -8.72 -2.92
N TYR A 19 -5.50 -9.06 -1.78
CA TYR A 19 -4.89 -8.97 -0.46
C TYR A 19 -3.60 -9.80 -0.36
N GLN A 20 -3.66 -11.06 -0.77
CA GLN A 20 -2.49 -11.94 -0.75
C GLN A 20 -1.36 -11.44 -1.67
N SER A 21 -1.69 -10.95 -2.87
CA SER A 21 -0.70 -10.39 -3.80
C SER A 21 -0.01 -9.15 -3.22
N TYR A 22 -0.74 -8.30 -2.50
CA TYR A 22 -0.19 -7.12 -1.83
C TYR A 22 0.91 -7.48 -0.83
N TYR A 23 0.71 -8.50 0.01
CA TYR A 23 1.72 -8.94 0.96
C TYR A 23 2.85 -9.73 0.30
N TRP A 24 2.54 -10.62 -0.64
CA TRP A 24 3.55 -11.40 -1.36
C TRP A 24 4.58 -10.53 -2.06
N LYS A 25 4.16 -9.47 -2.75
CA LYS A 25 5.09 -8.52 -3.40
C LYS A 25 6.10 -7.93 -2.41
N ARG A 26 5.66 -7.60 -1.20
CA ARG A 26 6.52 -7.02 -0.15
C ARG A 26 7.44 -8.07 0.48
N ILE A 27 6.92 -9.26 0.73
CA ILE A 27 7.71 -10.40 1.24
C ILE A 27 8.83 -10.72 0.25
N LEU A 28 8.54 -10.76 -1.06
CA LEU A 28 9.55 -11.00 -2.10
C LEU A 28 10.62 -9.90 -2.14
N ILE A 29 10.24 -8.63 -1.97
CA ILE A 29 11.20 -7.53 -1.86
C ILE A 29 12.11 -7.72 -0.64
N LEU A 30 11.55 -8.05 0.53
CA LEU A 30 12.34 -8.31 1.73
C LEU A 30 13.25 -9.52 1.58
N ALA A 31 12.77 -10.60 0.96
CA ALA A 31 13.58 -11.79 0.66
C ALA A 31 14.74 -11.46 -0.27
N PHE A 32 14.50 -10.67 -1.32
CA PHE A 32 15.56 -10.21 -2.24
C PHE A 32 16.61 -9.37 -1.52
N VAL A 33 16.18 -8.41 -0.69
CA VAL A 33 17.10 -7.59 0.13
C VAL A 33 17.90 -8.48 1.09
N LEU A 34 17.27 -9.46 1.72
CA LEU A 34 17.94 -10.40 2.63
C LEU A 34 19.06 -11.17 1.92
N VAL A 35 18.80 -11.64 0.68
CA VAL A 35 19.80 -12.34 -0.14
C VAL A 35 21.00 -11.43 -0.45
N ILE A 36 20.79 -10.15 -0.78
CA ILE A 36 21.88 -9.20 -1.01
C ILE A 36 22.75 -9.03 0.24
N VAL A 37 22.12 -8.85 1.41
CA VAL A 37 22.84 -8.68 2.68
C VAL A 37 23.61 -9.94 3.04
N LEU A 38 23.01 -11.12 2.87
CA LEU A 38 23.67 -12.42 3.08
C LEU A 38 24.91 -12.56 2.20
N ALA A 39 24.76 -12.33 0.89
CA ALA A 39 25.87 -12.43 -0.06
C ALA A 39 27.00 -11.46 0.28
N TYR A 40 26.67 -10.19 0.59
CA TYR A 40 27.67 -9.19 0.96
C TYR A 40 28.43 -9.61 2.22
N THR A 41 27.71 -10.06 3.24
CA THR A 41 28.29 -10.46 4.53
C THR A 41 29.22 -11.66 4.36
N GLY A 42 28.85 -12.64 3.53
CA GLY A 42 29.68 -13.82 3.26
C GLY A 42 30.97 -13.51 2.51
N ILE A 43 30.92 -12.58 1.55
CA ILE A 43 32.05 -12.26 0.67
C ILE A 43 33.02 -11.27 1.32
N PHE A 44 32.52 -10.15 1.85
CA PHE A 44 33.36 -9.07 2.37
C PHE A 44 33.68 -9.22 3.86
N GLN A 45 32.86 -9.96 4.62
CA GLN A 45 33.02 -10.17 6.07
C GLN A 45 33.14 -8.89 6.93
N GLU A 46 32.75 -7.74 6.37
CA GLU A 46 32.74 -6.45 7.07
C GLU A 46 31.46 -6.25 7.88
N HIS A 47 31.56 -5.52 8.99
CA HIS A 47 30.42 -5.09 9.80
C HIS A 47 29.46 -6.22 10.21
N LEU A 48 30.00 -7.41 10.51
CA LEU A 48 29.22 -8.65 10.77
C LEU A 48 28.06 -8.45 11.75
N LEU A 49 28.31 -7.85 12.91
CA LEU A 49 27.29 -7.64 13.95
C LEU A 49 26.13 -6.78 13.44
N TYR A 50 26.43 -5.70 12.70
CA TYR A 50 25.42 -4.84 12.10
C TYR A 50 24.62 -5.58 11.02
N ASN A 51 25.28 -6.35 10.17
CA ASN A 51 24.61 -7.13 9.13
C ASN A 51 23.72 -8.22 9.71
N VAL A 52 24.15 -8.90 10.78
CA VAL A 52 23.32 -9.86 11.50
C VAL A 52 22.08 -9.19 12.07
N LEU A 53 22.22 -8.04 12.72
CA LEU A 53 21.08 -7.27 13.23
C LEU A 53 20.12 -6.87 12.09
N LEU A 54 20.67 -6.40 10.97
CA LEU A 54 19.89 -6.02 9.80
C LEU A 54 19.10 -7.21 9.22
N MET A 55 19.73 -8.38 9.11
CA MET A 55 19.08 -9.61 8.66
C MET A 55 17.94 -10.02 9.59
N ILE A 56 18.13 -9.95 10.90
CA ILE A 56 17.08 -10.24 11.89
C ILE A 56 15.87 -9.31 11.68
N ILE A 57 16.11 -8.01 11.49
CA ILE A 57 15.01 -7.05 11.29
C ILE A 57 14.28 -7.31 9.96
N ILE A 58 15.00 -7.60 8.88
CA ILE A 58 14.40 -7.93 7.58
C ILE A 58 13.56 -9.22 7.67
N ALA A 59 14.12 -10.26 8.29
CA ALA A 59 13.43 -11.54 8.49
C ALA A 59 12.19 -11.36 9.37
N GLY A 60 12.30 -10.63 10.48
CA GLY A 60 11.17 -10.29 11.35
C GLY A 60 10.07 -9.51 10.61
N GLY A 61 10.45 -8.55 9.76
CA GLY A 61 9.52 -7.85 8.88
C GLY A 61 8.81 -8.78 7.88
N GLY A 62 9.55 -9.74 7.30
CA GLY A 62 9.00 -10.77 6.42
C GLY A 62 7.97 -11.67 7.11
N ILE A 63 8.30 -12.15 8.31
CA ILE A 63 7.41 -12.96 9.16
C ILE A 63 6.17 -12.16 9.53
N TYR A 64 6.33 -10.91 9.96
CA TYR A 64 5.21 -10.03 10.29
C TYR A 64 4.25 -9.86 9.10
N LEU A 65 4.76 -9.59 7.90
CA LEU A 65 3.94 -9.47 6.70
C LEU A 65 3.24 -10.79 6.33
N TYR A 66 3.90 -11.92 6.57
CA TYR A 66 3.31 -13.24 6.36
C TYR A 66 2.14 -13.50 7.33
N LEU A 67 2.29 -13.14 8.61
CA LEU A 67 1.21 -13.24 9.59
C LEU A 67 0.04 -12.31 9.23
N GLN A 68 0.33 -11.07 8.82
CA GLN A 68 -0.72 -10.14 8.38
C GLN A 68 -1.49 -10.67 7.17
N LYS A 69 -0.81 -11.29 6.20
CA LYS A 69 -1.44 -11.94 5.05
C LYS A 69 -2.48 -13.00 5.46
N GLN A 70 -2.28 -13.69 6.58
CA GLN A 70 -3.21 -14.73 7.07
C GLN A 70 -4.48 -14.14 7.69
N LYS A 71 -4.46 -12.88 8.14
CA LYS A 71 -5.62 -12.19 8.75
C LYS A 71 -6.68 -11.74 7.75
N PHE A 72 -6.62 -12.21 6.50
CA PHE A 72 -7.63 -11.88 5.49
C PHE A 72 -9.07 -12.12 5.96
N PRO A 73 -9.42 -13.27 6.57
CA PRO A 73 -10.81 -13.53 6.98
C PRO A 73 -11.32 -12.50 7.99
N GLU A 74 -10.50 -12.14 8.97
CA GLU A 74 -10.83 -11.13 9.99
C GLU A 74 -11.06 -9.75 9.36
N VAL A 75 -10.12 -9.32 8.51
CA VAL A 75 -10.21 -8.02 7.82
C VAL A 75 -11.42 -7.97 6.91
N TYR A 76 -11.68 -9.05 6.18
CA TYR A 76 -12.80 -9.16 5.26
C TYR A 76 -14.14 -9.12 6.00
N GLN A 77 -14.26 -9.88 7.09
CA GLN A 77 -15.46 -9.92 7.92
C GLN A 77 -15.76 -8.54 8.54
N LYS A 78 -14.73 -7.85 9.03
CA LYS A 78 -14.87 -6.48 9.53
C LYS A 78 -15.48 -5.53 8.49
N TYR A 79 -15.06 -5.61 7.23
CA TYR A 79 -15.65 -4.80 6.16
C TYR A 79 -17.08 -5.21 5.81
N LEU A 80 -17.42 -6.49 5.92
CA LEU A 80 -18.80 -6.95 5.74
C LEU A 80 -19.70 -6.37 6.83
N GLU A 81 -19.27 -6.41 8.09
CA GLU A 81 -20.01 -5.87 9.25
C GLU A 81 -20.22 -4.36 9.14
N ILE A 82 -19.21 -3.59 8.69
CA ILE A 82 -19.33 -2.14 8.50
C ILE A 82 -20.39 -1.78 7.44
N ASN A 83 -20.66 -2.66 6.49
CA ASN A 83 -21.61 -2.43 5.40
C ASN A 83 -22.96 -3.14 5.63
N GLN A 84 -23.20 -3.65 6.83
CA GLN A 84 -24.47 -4.25 7.24
C GLN A 84 -25.06 -3.50 8.43
N PRO A 85 -26.40 -3.38 8.53
CA PRO A 85 -27.43 -3.95 7.64
C PRO A 85 -27.64 -3.16 6.33
N GLU A 86 -27.21 -1.90 6.28
CA GLU A 86 -27.28 -1.04 5.10
C GLU A 86 -25.87 -0.71 4.59
N ALA A 87 -25.70 -0.66 3.27
CA ALA A 87 -24.41 -0.38 2.67
C ALA A 87 -23.97 1.05 3.00
N LYS A 88 -22.75 1.21 3.49
CA LYS A 88 -22.15 2.53 3.70
C LYS A 88 -21.69 3.08 2.35
N ILE A 89 -22.51 3.95 1.77
CA ILE A 89 -22.19 4.63 0.51
C ILE A 89 -21.31 5.84 0.80
N VAL A 90 -20.17 5.91 0.13
CA VAL A 90 -19.14 6.90 0.33
C VAL A 90 -19.05 7.82 -0.88
N LYS A 91 -18.89 9.13 -0.65
CA LYS A 91 -18.66 10.10 -1.72
C LYS A 91 -17.19 10.18 -2.06
N ILE A 92 -16.84 9.69 -3.25
CA ILE A 92 -15.46 9.60 -3.69
C ILE A 92 -15.07 10.83 -4.53
N GLN A 93 -13.94 11.43 -4.14
CA GLN A 93 -13.22 12.41 -4.92
C GLN A 93 -11.98 11.78 -5.56
N GLU A 94 -11.91 11.84 -6.90
CA GLU A 94 -10.75 11.41 -7.66
C GLU A 94 -9.66 12.48 -7.66
N ALA A 95 -8.57 12.16 -6.97
CA ALA A 95 -7.29 12.86 -7.06
C ALA A 95 -6.41 12.22 -8.14
N GLU A 96 -5.24 12.78 -8.43
CA GLU A 96 -4.39 12.27 -9.52
C GLU A 96 -3.98 10.79 -9.37
N TYR A 97 -3.74 10.34 -8.14
CA TYR A 97 -3.26 8.98 -7.85
C TYR A 97 -4.03 8.24 -6.77
N SER A 98 -5.09 8.85 -6.24
CA SER A 98 -5.93 8.22 -5.23
C SER A 98 -7.40 8.58 -5.43
N TYR A 99 -8.24 7.72 -4.89
CA TYR A 99 -9.63 8.00 -4.61
C TYR A 99 -9.71 8.32 -3.12
N ASN A 100 -10.12 9.55 -2.80
CA ASN A 100 -10.28 10.00 -1.43
C ASN A 100 -11.77 10.03 -1.11
N ASP A 101 -12.13 9.68 0.11
CA ASP A 101 -13.47 9.99 0.62
C ASP A 101 -13.52 11.48 1.02
N LEU A 102 -14.60 12.16 0.65
CA LEU A 102 -14.87 13.55 1.02
C LEU A 102 -15.21 13.71 2.50
N GLU A 103 -15.83 12.70 3.11
CA GLU A 103 -16.29 12.73 4.50
C GLU A 103 -15.23 12.15 5.44
N ASP A 104 -14.66 10.98 5.10
CA ASP A 104 -13.61 10.33 5.88
C ASP A 104 -12.21 10.47 5.25
N LYS A 105 -11.42 11.41 5.75
CA LYS A 105 -10.03 11.62 5.30
C LYS A 105 -9.11 10.40 5.48
N SER A 106 -9.52 9.38 6.22
CA SER A 106 -8.76 8.14 6.41
C SER A 106 -8.85 7.18 5.20
N VAL A 107 -9.89 7.30 4.38
CA VAL A 107 -10.08 6.49 3.17
C VAL A 107 -9.38 7.17 2.00
N ARG A 108 -8.27 6.57 1.58
CA ARG A 108 -7.42 7.06 0.48
C ARG A 108 -6.89 5.88 -0.30
N ILE A 109 -7.68 5.44 -1.27
CA ILE A 109 -7.41 4.24 -2.05
C ILE A 109 -6.46 4.62 -3.20
N ASN A 110 -5.33 3.94 -3.31
CA ASN A 110 -4.41 4.11 -4.43
C ASN A 110 -5.06 3.63 -5.73
N LYS A 111 -4.99 4.41 -6.81
CA LYS A 111 -5.45 3.99 -8.15
C LYS A 111 -4.73 2.73 -8.63
N THR A 112 -3.47 2.57 -8.25
CA THR A 112 -2.67 1.41 -8.66
C THR A 112 -3.09 0.17 -7.89
N GLY A 113 -3.61 -0.84 -8.61
CA GLY A 113 -4.02 -2.11 -8.02
C GLY A 113 -5.38 -2.09 -7.33
N MET A 114 -6.16 -1.03 -7.53
CA MET A 114 -7.57 -0.96 -7.17
C MET A 114 -8.43 -1.63 -8.26
N ARG A 115 -9.62 -2.12 -7.86
CA ARG A 115 -10.63 -2.70 -8.73
C ARG A 115 -12.00 -2.12 -8.39
N ASN A 116 -12.75 -1.81 -9.44
CA ASN A 116 -14.17 -1.53 -9.36
C ASN A 116 -14.93 -2.82 -9.65
N LEU A 117 -15.73 -3.24 -8.69
CA LEU A 117 -16.52 -4.46 -8.74
C LEU A 117 -18.00 -4.05 -8.79
N PRO A 118 -18.70 -4.26 -9.93
CA PRO A 118 -20.09 -3.88 -10.06
C PRO A 118 -20.94 -4.54 -8.97
N SER A 119 -21.73 -3.74 -8.24
CA SER A 119 -22.67 -4.28 -7.26
C SER A 119 -23.86 -4.91 -7.96
N ARG A 120 -24.49 -5.90 -7.31
CA ARG A 120 -25.80 -6.40 -7.73
C ARG A 120 -26.87 -5.30 -7.67
N ASN A 121 -26.73 -4.34 -6.76
CA ASN A 121 -27.46 -3.10 -6.86
C ASN A 121 -26.80 -2.24 -7.96
N LYS A 122 -27.39 -2.23 -9.16
CA LYS A 122 -26.83 -1.62 -10.38
C LYS A 122 -26.45 -0.13 -10.23
N GLN A 123 -26.94 0.54 -9.19
CA GLN A 123 -26.59 1.92 -8.86
C GLN A 123 -25.19 2.05 -8.25
N TYR A 124 -24.74 1.08 -7.46
CA TYR A 124 -23.51 1.18 -6.69
C TYR A 124 -22.38 0.34 -7.27
N THR A 125 -21.15 0.71 -6.91
CA THR A 125 -19.95 -0.03 -7.23
C THR A 125 -19.13 -0.26 -5.97
N LEU A 126 -18.63 -1.47 -5.82
CA LEU A 126 -17.74 -1.85 -4.75
C LEU A 126 -16.29 -1.58 -5.18
N MET A 127 -15.72 -0.50 -4.67
CA MET A 127 -14.31 -0.19 -4.86
C MET A 127 -13.47 -0.97 -3.86
N VAL A 128 -12.54 -1.77 -4.37
CA VAL A 128 -11.58 -2.51 -3.55
C VAL A 128 -10.17 -2.08 -3.91
N GLY A 129 -9.38 -1.69 -2.92
CA GLY A 129 -8.00 -1.31 -3.16
C GLY A 129 -7.19 -1.23 -1.88
N PHE A 130 -6.07 -0.52 -1.96
CA PHE A 130 -5.16 -0.38 -0.83
C PHE A 130 -4.93 1.07 -0.48
N SER A 131 -4.79 1.35 0.81
CA SER A 131 -4.43 2.66 1.33
C SER A 131 -3.14 3.17 0.67
N LYS A 132 -3.14 4.46 0.31
CA LYS A 132 -1.96 5.17 -0.19
C LYS A 132 -0.88 5.36 0.90
N SER A 133 -1.24 5.20 2.18
CA SER A 133 -0.29 5.33 3.29
C SER A 133 0.87 4.32 3.16
N PHE A 134 2.06 4.70 3.64
CA PHE A 134 3.25 3.85 3.59
C PHE A 134 3.19 2.69 4.60
N PHE A 135 2.62 2.93 5.78
CA PHE A 135 2.50 1.95 6.87
C PHE A 135 1.09 1.92 7.47
N PRO A 136 0.06 1.60 6.67
CA PRO A 136 -1.28 1.42 7.20
C PRO A 136 -1.33 0.17 8.10
N ARG A 137 -2.01 0.26 9.24
CA ARG A 137 -2.29 -0.91 10.09
C ARG A 137 -3.13 -1.94 9.33
N GLU A 138 -4.11 -1.47 8.59
CA GLU A 138 -4.97 -2.25 7.71
C GLU A 138 -4.90 -1.63 6.30
N PRO A 139 -4.14 -2.24 5.37
CA PRO A 139 -3.94 -1.64 4.06
C PRO A 139 -5.14 -1.80 3.14
N LEU A 140 -5.94 -2.86 3.30
CA LEU A 140 -7.11 -3.12 2.46
C LEU A 140 -8.19 -2.11 2.76
N GLN A 141 -8.81 -1.56 1.72
CA GLN A 141 -9.96 -0.66 1.79
C GLN A 141 -11.04 -1.16 0.83
N ILE A 142 -12.26 -1.31 1.34
CA ILE A 142 -13.44 -1.75 0.61
C ILE A 142 -14.54 -0.71 0.87
N VAL A 143 -15.02 -0.05 -0.18
CA VAL A 143 -16.04 1.01 -0.06
C VAL A 143 -17.06 0.91 -1.18
N TYR A 144 -18.33 1.16 -0.86
CA TYR A 144 -19.36 1.38 -1.86
C TYR A 144 -19.41 2.85 -2.26
N TYR A 145 -19.60 3.11 -3.55
CA TYR A 145 -19.81 4.46 -4.05
C TYR A 145 -20.68 4.44 -5.30
N ASP A 146 -21.30 5.56 -5.61
CA ASP A 146 -22.00 5.77 -6.88
C ASP A 146 -20.99 6.30 -7.92
N MET A 147 -20.88 5.59 -9.05
CA MET A 147 -19.97 5.99 -10.13
C MET A 147 -20.40 7.28 -10.83
N LEU A 148 -21.69 7.62 -10.79
CA LEU A 148 -22.23 8.83 -11.42
C LEU A 148 -21.98 10.07 -10.56
N GLU A 149 -21.78 9.90 -9.25
CA GLU A 149 -21.50 11.00 -8.31
C GLU A 149 -20.00 11.26 -8.10
N LEU A 150 -19.14 10.68 -8.94
CA LEU A 150 -17.68 10.79 -8.82
C LEU A 150 -17.23 12.23 -9.12
N THR A 151 -16.65 12.89 -8.10
CA THR A 151 -16.13 14.26 -8.24
C THR A 151 -14.62 14.27 -8.45
N TYR A 152 -14.08 15.33 -9.05
CA TYR A 152 -12.63 15.48 -9.26
C TYR A 152 -12.04 16.51 -8.31
N GLU A 153 -10.82 16.26 -7.81
CA GLU A 153 -10.06 17.28 -7.09
C GLU A 153 -9.71 18.43 -8.08
N GLU A 154 -9.97 19.68 -7.70
CA GLU A 154 -9.84 20.83 -8.60
C GLU A 154 -8.43 20.96 -9.22
N LYS A 155 -7.39 20.67 -8.43
CA LYS A 155 -6.00 20.65 -8.91
C LYS A 155 -5.75 19.56 -9.94
N PHE A 156 -6.39 18.40 -9.79
CA PHE A 156 -6.32 17.31 -10.76
C PHE A 156 -7.11 17.64 -12.03
N ARG A 157 -8.27 18.31 -11.90
CA ARG A 157 -9.04 18.83 -13.05
C ARG A 157 -8.20 19.79 -13.90
N LEU A 158 -7.52 20.74 -13.26
CA LEU A 158 -6.62 21.69 -13.94
C LEU A 158 -5.42 20.99 -14.60
N LYS A 159 -4.89 19.94 -13.96
CA LYS A 159 -3.74 19.18 -14.45
C LYS A 159 -4.05 18.26 -15.62
N ARG A 160 -5.21 17.58 -15.59
CA ARG A 160 -5.71 16.75 -16.70
C ARG A 160 -5.89 17.57 -17.99
N ASN A 161 -6.06 18.89 -17.84
CA ASN A 161 -6.14 19.87 -18.92
C ASN A 161 -4.78 20.42 -19.39
N GLY A 162 -3.64 19.80 -19.03
CA GLY A 162 -2.37 20.00 -19.76
C GLY A 162 -1.19 20.64 -19.02
N TYR A 163 -1.20 20.77 -17.68
CA TYR A 163 -0.06 21.35 -16.96
C TYR A 163 0.82 20.30 -16.23
N HIS A 164 2.09 20.21 -16.65
CA HIS A 164 3.28 19.55 -16.06
C HIS A 164 3.15 18.18 -15.34
N SER A 165 3.70 17.12 -15.94
CA SER A 165 3.86 15.79 -15.34
C SER A 165 5.17 15.63 -14.54
N MET A 166 5.10 15.67 -13.21
CA MET A 166 6.24 15.25 -12.36
C MET A 166 6.47 13.72 -12.51
N PRO A 167 7.72 13.25 -12.68
CA PRO A 167 8.04 11.83 -12.87
C PRO A 167 7.55 10.93 -11.73
N ARG A 168 7.13 9.70 -12.09
CA ARG A 168 6.38 8.76 -11.21
C ARG A 168 7.16 8.33 -9.96
N PHE A 169 8.50 8.33 -9.98
CA PHE A 169 9.34 7.94 -8.83
C PHE A 169 9.59 9.09 -7.86
N LEU A 170 9.89 10.30 -8.37
CA LEU A 170 10.19 11.50 -7.56
C LEU A 170 8.98 11.97 -6.74
N ARG A 171 7.78 11.59 -7.18
CA ARG A 171 6.53 11.97 -6.54
C ARG A 171 6.21 11.24 -5.23
N ARG A 172 6.89 10.13 -4.95
CA ARG A 172 6.79 9.43 -3.67
C ARG A 172 7.43 10.23 -2.53
N PHE A 173 8.26 11.22 -2.87
CA PHE A 173 9.01 12.06 -1.94
C PHE A 173 8.55 13.53 -1.92
N THR A 174 7.42 13.87 -2.54
CA THR A 174 6.94 15.27 -2.55
C THR A 174 6.42 15.71 -1.18
N PHE A 175 6.70 16.98 -0.85
CA PHE A 175 6.31 17.63 0.41
C PHE A 175 4.83 17.47 0.80
N SER A 176 3.88 17.39 -0.13
CA SER A 176 2.47 17.15 0.19
C SER A 176 2.20 15.75 0.76
N ASN A 177 2.78 14.71 0.14
CA ASN A 177 2.70 13.33 0.62
C ASN A 177 3.48 13.14 1.93
N LEU A 178 4.59 13.88 2.11
CA LEU A 178 5.32 13.91 3.38
C LEU A 178 4.49 14.62 4.46
N LYS A 179 3.88 15.78 4.16
CA LYS A 179 3.06 16.60 5.08
C LYS A 179 1.85 15.86 5.63
N GLU A 180 1.20 15.03 4.83
CA GLU A 180 0.06 14.22 5.28
C GLU A 180 0.48 13.03 6.15
N SER A 181 1.74 12.62 6.10
CA SER A 181 2.30 11.63 7.03
C SER A 181 2.84 12.26 8.33
N ILE A 182 2.82 13.59 8.47
CA ILE A 182 3.30 14.34 9.66
C ILE A 182 2.41 14.14 10.89
N GLY A 183 1.15 13.71 10.73
CA GLY A 183 0.26 13.40 11.87
C GLY A 183 0.80 12.31 12.82
N ASN A 184 1.85 11.58 12.42
CA ASN A 184 2.60 10.62 13.26
C ASN A 184 4.12 10.80 13.06
N MET A 185 4.63 11.99 13.39
CA MET A 185 6.02 12.40 13.14
C MET A 185 7.09 11.39 13.63
N GLY A 186 6.90 10.76 14.79
CA GLY A 186 7.81 9.72 15.31
C GLY A 186 7.86 8.44 14.45
N ARG A 187 6.71 7.94 13.99
CA ARG A 187 6.67 6.74 13.12
C ARG A 187 7.16 7.04 11.70
N PHE A 188 6.93 8.26 11.23
CA PHE A 188 7.37 8.70 9.91
C PHE A 188 8.90 8.86 9.84
N ILE A 189 9.50 9.50 10.84
CA ILE A 189 10.95 9.68 10.93
C ILE A 189 11.62 8.32 11.10
N VAL A 190 11.20 7.51 12.08
CA VAL A 190 11.81 6.20 12.31
C VAL A 190 11.58 5.25 11.13
N GLY A 191 10.37 5.17 10.57
CA GLY A 191 10.06 4.27 9.46
C GLY A 191 10.75 4.66 8.15
N ASN A 192 10.73 5.95 7.77
CA ASN A 192 11.34 6.37 6.51
C ASN A 192 12.85 6.50 6.59
N ILE A 193 13.43 6.99 7.70
CA ILE A 193 14.88 6.99 7.87
C ILE A 193 15.39 5.56 7.89
N PHE A 194 14.72 4.65 8.58
CA PHE A 194 15.10 3.23 8.58
C PHE A 194 15.07 2.63 7.17
N LEU A 195 14.01 2.87 6.39
CA LEU A 195 13.96 2.43 4.99
C LEU A 195 15.05 3.06 4.11
N LEU A 196 15.36 4.35 4.30
CA LEU A 196 16.42 5.04 3.58
C LEU A 196 17.81 4.51 3.96
N VAL A 197 18.03 4.18 5.22
CA VAL A 197 19.27 3.55 5.70
C VAL A 197 19.43 2.17 5.09
N ILE A 198 18.36 1.36 5.07
CA ILE A 198 18.37 0.05 4.39
C ILE A 198 18.69 0.25 2.90
N LEU A 199 18.00 1.17 2.23
CA LEU A 199 18.19 1.42 0.80
C LEU A 199 19.63 1.87 0.50
N PHE A 200 20.16 2.83 1.25
CA PHE A 200 21.54 3.29 1.12
C PHE A 200 22.54 2.14 1.30
N ARG A 201 22.32 1.28 2.31
CA ARG A 201 23.16 0.10 2.54
C ARG A 201 23.10 -0.89 1.39
N VAL A 202 21.91 -1.21 0.88
CA VAL A 202 21.74 -2.09 -0.28
C VAL A 202 22.46 -1.52 -1.51
N ILE A 203 22.34 -0.22 -1.77
CA ILE A 203 23.04 0.44 -2.89
C ILE A 203 24.56 0.32 -2.70
N ARG A 204 25.06 0.56 -1.49
CA ARG A 204 26.49 0.41 -1.19
C ARG A 204 26.96 -1.03 -1.40
N TYR A 205 26.20 -2.02 -0.98
CA TYR A 205 26.55 -3.43 -1.15
C TYR A 205 26.59 -3.82 -2.63
N LEU A 206 25.59 -3.38 -3.40
CA LEU A 206 25.58 -3.54 -4.85
C LEU A 206 26.79 -2.85 -5.51
N TRP A 207 27.18 -1.66 -5.04
CA TRP A 207 28.37 -0.96 -5.53
C TRP A 207 29.66 -1.74 -5.26
N SER A 208 29.83 -2.27 -4.05
CA SER A 208 30.98 -3.12 -3.72
C SER A 208 31.06 -4.38 -4.61
N PHE A 209 29.91 -4.98 -4.95
CA PHE A 209 29.89 -6.07 -5.93
C PHE A 209 30.33 -5.64 -7.33
N ILE A 210 29.92 -4.45 -7.78
CA ILE A 210 30.36 -3.90 -9.07
C ILE A 210 31.88 -3.69 -9.06
N GLN A 211 32.45 -3.11 -8.00
CA GLN A 211 33.90 -2.91 -7.85
C GLN A 211 34.71 -4.21 -7.76
N LEU A 212 34.07 -5.33 -7.41
CA LEU A 212 34.73 -6.63 -7.39
C LEU A 212 34.77 -7.27 -8.78
N LEU A 213 33.85 -6.89 -9.67
CA LEU A 213 33.70 -7.46 -11.01
C LEU A 213 34.42 -6.66 -12.12
N PHE A 214 34.76 -5.38 -11.86
CA PHE A 214 35.43 -4.46 -12.80
C PHE A 214 36.65 -3.83 -12.15
#